data_AF-A0A2D4PE85-F1
#
_entry.id   AF-A0A2D4PE85-F1
#
_cell.length_a   1.000
_cell.length_b   1.000
_cell.length_c   1.000
_cell.angle_alpha   90.00
_cell.angle_beta   90.00
_cell.angle_gamma   90.00
#
_symmetry.space_group_name_H-M   'P 1'
#
loop_
_entity.id
_entity.type
_entity.pdbx_description
1 polymer ?
#
loop_
_entity_poly.entity_id
_entity_poly.type
_entity_poly.pdbx_seq_one_letter_code
_entity_poly.pdbx_strand_id
1 'polypeptide(L)'
;FAPYACGSGIPEIKTILSGFIIRGYLGKWTLLIKTVTLVLAVSSGLSLGKEGPLVHVACCCGNILCHLFTKYRKNEAKRREVLSAAAAAGVSVAFGAPIGGVLFSLEEVSYYFPLKTLWSSFFAALVAAFTLRSINPFGNSRLVLFYVEFHSPWHLLELVPFVLLGIFGGLWGAFFIRSNIAWCRRRKTTKLGRYPVLEVLGVTALTALLAFPNQYTRMSTSEL
;
A
#
# COMPACT_ATOMS: atom_id res chain seq x y z
N PHE A 1 20.01 10.41 3.31
CA PHE A 1 18.71 11.11 3.37
C PHE A 1 17.96 10.87 2.05
N ALA A 2 16.71 10.38 2.06
CA ALA A 2 15.91 10.09 0.86
C ALA A 2 14.47 10.63 1.01
N PRO A 3 14.18 11.85 0.51
CA PRO A 3 12.86 12.46 0.67
C PRO A 3 11.75 11.70 -0.07
N TYR A 4 12.07 11.04 -1.19
CA TYR A 4 11.13 10.25 -1.99
C TYR A 4 10.65 8.95 -1.31
N ALA A 5 11.27 8.55 -0.19
CA ALA A 5 10.80 7.40 0.58
C ALA A 5 9.55 7.71 1.42
N CYS A 6 9.22 8.98 1.63
CA CYS A 6 8.12 9.41 2.48
C CYS A 6 6.74 8.97 1.93
N GLY A 7 5.85 8.58 2.85
CA GLY A 7 4.45 8.26 2.54
C GLY A 7 4.24 6.92 1.81
N SER A 8 3.00 6.71 1.35
CA SER A 8 2.58 5.47 0.67
C SER A 8 3.33 5.26 -0.65
N GLY A 9 3.32 6.26 -1.52
CA GLY A 9 3.98 6.26 -2.82
C GLY A 9 3.12 5.84 -4.01
N ILE A 10 1.90 5.38 -3.77
CA ILE A 10 0.91 5.11 -4.83
C ILE A 10 0.61 6.35 -5.69
N PRO A 11 0.39 7.56 -5.12
CA PRO A 11 0.09 8.74 -5.93
C PRO A 11 1.19 9.06 -6.92
N GLU A 12 2.45 8.98 -6.50
CA GLU A 12 3.60 9.23 -7.36
C GLU A 12 3.76 8.14 -8.43
N ILE A 13 3.54 6.87 -8.10
CA ILE A 13 3.54 5.79 -9.10
C ILE A 13 2.43 6.03 -10.14
N LYS A 14 1.24 6.43 -9.71
CA LYS A 14 0.13 6.82 -10.61
C LYS A 14 0.58 7.92 -11.56
N THR A 15 1.22 8.98 -11.07
CA THR A 15 1.76 10.04 -11.94
C THR A 15 2.84 9.55 -12.91
N ILE A 16 3.67 8.58 -12.51
CA ILE A 16 4.70 8.00 -13.37
C ILE A 16 4.08 7.17 -14.50
N LEU A 17 3.07 6.36 -14.19
CA LEU A 17 2.35 5.58 -15.18
C LEU A 17 1.53 6.49 -16.12
N SER A 18 1.00 7.60 -15.64
CA SER A 18 0.29 8.60 -16.46
C SER A 18 1.18 9.32 -17.47
N GLY A 19 2.50 9.40 -17.27
CA GLY A 19 3.32 10.22 -18.17
C GLY A 19 4.56 10.84 -17.56
N PHE A 20 4.51 11.17 -16.28
CA PHE A 20 5.46 12.08 -15.66
C PHE A 20 6.72 11.36 -15.20
N ILE A 21 7.89 11.98 -15.38
CA ILE A 21 9.16 11.37 -14.98
C ILE A 21 9.62 12.01 -13.68
N ILE A 22 9.49 11.27 -12.56
CA ILE A 22 10.04 11.68 -11.26
C ILE A 22 11.39 11.01 -11.06
N ARG A 23 12.47 11.75 -11.32
CA ARG A 23 13.85 11.22 -11.25
C ARG A 23 14.21 10.83 -9.82
N GLY A 24 14.80 9.65 -9.66
CA GLY A 24 15.24 9.15 -8.35
C GLY A 24 14.13 8.54 -7.48
N TYR A 25 12.86 8.66 -7.86
CA TYR A 25 11.74 8.10 -7.12
C TYR A 25 11.83 6.56 -7.04
N LEU A 26 11.95 5.91 -8.21
CA LEU A 26 12.11 4.45 -8.34
C LEU A 26 13.59 3.99 -8.24
N GLY A 27 14.40 4.72 -7.47
CA GLY A 27 15.84 4.48 -7.35
C GLY A 27 16.20 3.43 -6.30
N LYS A 28 17.38 2.82 -6.44
CA LYS A 28 17.94 1.84 -5.47
C LYS A 28 18.04 2.39 -4.04
N TRP A 29 18.36 3.68 -3.90
CA TRP A 29 18.49 4.32 -2.60
C TRP A 29 17.13 4.51 -1.90
N THR A 30 16.11 4.87 -2.68
CA THR A 30 14.72 4.96 -2.20
C THR A 30 14.20 3.60 -1.78
N LEU A 31 14.49 2.55 -2.56
CA LEU A 31 14.15 1.16 -2.21
C LEU A 31 14.72 0.78 -0.85
N LEU A 32 16.03 0.92 -0.65
CA LEU A 32 16.71 0.52 0.59
C LEU A 32 16.22 1.28 1.81
N ILE A 33 16.06 2.61 1.70
CA ILE A 33 15.58 3.40 2.83
C ILE A 33 14.12 3.05 3.12
N LYS A 34 13.28 2.93 2.09
CA LYS A 34 11.86 2.66 2.29
C LYS A 34 11.64 1.30 2.94
N THR A 35 12.36 0.24 2.53
CA THR A 35 12.23 -1.08 3.17
C THR A 35 12.62 -1.05 4.65
N VAL A 36 13.75 -0.46 5.01
CA VAL A 36 14.19 -0.36 6.42
C VAL A 36 13.21 0.48 7.25
N THR A 37 12.80 1.64 6.73
CA THR A 37 11.85 2.50 7.45
C THR A 37 10.45 1.90 7.56
N LEU A 38 10.03 1.08 6.60
CA LEU A 38 8.76 0.39 6.64
C LEU A 38 8.71 -0.62 7.78
N VAL A 39 9.79 -1.41 7.95
CA VAL A 39 9.92 -2.35 9.07
C VAL A 39 9.85 -1.59 10.39
N LEU A 40 10.63 -0.51 10.54
CA LEU A 40 10.62 0.30 11.77
C LEU A 40 9.25 0.95 12.04
N ALA A 41 8.57 1.44 11.01
CA ALA A 41 7.26 2.08 11.15
C ALA A 41 6.19 1.07 11.61
N VAL A 42 6.16 -0.13 11.03
CA VAL A 42 5.23 -1.19 11.45
C VAL A 42 5.58 -1.70 12.85
N SER A 43 6.86 -1.92 13.14
CA SER A 43 7.32 -2.37 14.47
C SER A 43 7.08 -1.35 15.58
N SER A 44 6.93 -0.07 15.25
CA SER A 44 6.66 0.99 16.25
C SER A 44 5.24 0.96 16.84
N GLY A 45 4.34 0.13 16.32
CA GLY A 45 2.95 0.03 16.80
C GLY A 45 2.09 1.26 16.48
N LEU A 46 2.57 2.16 15.61
CA LEU A 46 1.77 3.25 15.09
C LEU A 46 0.65 2.70 14.19
N SER A 47 -0.48 3.42 14.13
CA SER A 47 -1.61 3.09 13.25
C SER A 47 -1.28 3.39 11.77
N LEU A 48 -0.31 2.66 11.22
CA LEU A 48 0.22 2.79 9.87
C LEU A 48 0.14 1.44 9.15
N GLY A 49 -0.19 1.46 7.86
CA GLY A 49 -0.26 0.26 7.02
C GLY A 49 1.00 0.03 6.21
N LYS A 50 1.38 -1.25 6.02
CA LYS A 50 2.48 -1.65 5.14
C LYS A 50 2.11 -1.71 3.65
N GLU A 51 0.82 -1.77 3.35
CA GLU A 51 0.32 -2.18 2.04
C GLU A 51 0.65 -1.15 0.94
N GLY A 52 0.45 0.13 1.20
CA GLY A 52 0.80 1.19 0.24
C GLY A 52 2.30 1.24 -0.09
N PRO A 53 3.18 1.33 0.94
CA PRO A 53 4.63 1.27 0.74
C PRO A 53 5.14 0.04 0.00
N LEU A 54 4.51 -1.14 0.20
CA LEU A 54 4.88 -2.38 -0.50
C LEU A 54 4.70 -2.27 -2.02
N VAL A 55 3.65 -1.59 -2.50
CA VAL A 55 3.47 -1.29 -3.93
C VAL A 55 4.66 -0.51 -4.47
N HIS A 56 5.11 0.51 -3.75
CA HIS A 56 6.26 1.31 -4.18
C HIS A 56 7.58 0.53 -4.17
N VAL A 57 7.80 -0.29 -3.14
CA VAL A 57 8.96 -1.19 -3.05
C VAL A 57 8.97 -2.15 -4.25
N ALA A 58 7.83 -2.75 -4.59
CA ALA A 58 7.72 -3.63 -5.75
C ALA A 58 8.01 -2.90 -7.07
N CYS A 59 7.46 -1.70 -7.28
CA CYS A 59 7.76 -0.88 -8.45
C CYS A 59 9.24 -0.47 -8.53
N CYS A 60 9.90 -0.18 -7.41
CA CYS A 60 11.34 0.08 -7.37
C CYS A 60 12.14 -1.15 -7.81
N CYS A 61 11.80 -2.34 -7.31
CA CYS A 61 12.42 -3.60 -7.73
C CYS A 61 12.21 -3.84 -9.23
N GLY A 62 10.98 -3.71 -9.73
CA GLY A 62 10.65 -3.83 -11.15
C GLY A 62 11.45 -2.84 -12.01
N ASN A 63 11.59 -1.60 -11.54
CA ASN A 63 12.37 -0.58 -12.24
C ASN A 63 13.86 -0.93 -12.33
N ILE A 64 14.46 -1.41 -11.26
CA ILE A 64 15.87 -1.84 -11.23
C ILE A 64 16.08 -3.02 -12.18
N LEU A 65 15.15 -3.99 -12.19
CA LEU A 65 15.19 -5.12 -13.13
C LEU A 65 15.07 -4.65 -14.58
N CYS A 66 14.23 -3.66 -14.89
CA CYS A 66 14.14 -3.08 -16.23
C CYS A 66 15.49 -2.50 -16.72
N HIS A 67 16.33 -1.97 -15.82
CA HIS A 67 17.64 -1.43 -16.20
C HIS A 67 18.65 -2.50 -16.65
N LEU A 68 18.47 -3.76 -16.22
CA LEU A 68 19.31 -4.89 -16.64
C LEU A 68 19.04 -5.30 -18.09
N PHE A 69 17.84 -5.02 -18.60
CA PHE A 69 17.43 -5.40 -19.94
C PHE A 69 17.28 -4.16 -20.85
N THR A 70 18.12 -4.08 -21.88
CA THR A 70 18.15 -2.94 -22.82
C THR A 70 16.80 -2.67 -23.50
N LYS A 71 16.02 -3.73 -23.78
CA LYS A 71 14.66 -3.68 -24.35
C LYS A 71 13.68 -2.86 -23.51
N TYR A 72 13.75 -2.97 -22.19
CA TYR A 72 12.86 -2.27 -21.26
C TYR A 72 13.45 -0.93 -20.83
N ARG A 73 14.78 -0.85 -20.68
CA ARG A 73 15.48 0.40 -20.35
C ARG A 73 15.29 1.50 -21.37
N LYS A 74 15.28 1.18 -22.68
CA LYS A 74 15.17 2.17 -23.76
C LYS A 74 13.73 2.50 -24.17
N ASN A 75 12.74 1.76 -23.66
CA ASN A 75 11.33 1.93 -24.05
C ASN A 75 10.46 2.19 -22.82
N GLU A 76 10.11 3.46 -22.62
CA GLU A 76 9.30 3.90 -21.48
C GLU A 76 7.90 3.27 -21.45
N ALA A 77 7.28 3.00 -22.60
CA ALA A 77 5.98 2.33 -22.63
C ALA A 77 6.07 0.91 -22.06
N LYS A 78 7.06 0.12 -22.50
CA LYS A 78 7.30 -1.23 -21.96
C LYS A 78 7.74 -1.21 -20.50
N ARG A 79 8.50 -0.19 -20.09
CA ARG A 79 8.87 0.01 -18.69
C ARG A 79 7.63 0.25 -17.84
N ARG A 80 6.68 1.07 -18.30
CA ARG A 80 5.39 1.30 -17.60
C ARG A 80 4.56 0.02 -17.51
N GLU A 81 4.52 -0.81 -18.54
CA GLU A 81 3.86 -2.13 -18.46
C GLU A 81 4.44 -3.00 -17.34
N VAL A 82 5.77 -3.02 -17.19
CA VAL A 82 6.45 -3.75 -16.10
C VAL A 82 6.16 -3.11 -14.75
N LEU A 83 6.10 -1.78 -14.65
CA LEU A 83 5.77 -1.09 -13.41
C LEU A 83 4.32 -1.35 -12.96
N SER A 84 3.37 -1.42 -13.90
CA SER A 84 2.00 -1.84 -13.62
C SER A 84 1.95 -3.29 -13.11
N ALA A 85 2.66 -4.22 -13.76
CA ALA A 85 2.75 -5.60 -13.28
C ALA A 85 3.40 -5.71 -11.90
N ALA A 86 4.43 -4.89 -11.63
CA ALA A 86 5.09 -4.82 -10.34
C ALA A 86 4.16 -4.24 -9.25
N ALA A 87 3.35 -3.23 -9.59
CA ALA A 87 2.35 -2.67 -8.68
C ALA A 87 1.32 -3.75 -8.30
N ALA A 88 0.78 -4.48 -9.29
CA ALA A 88 -0.14 -5.59 -9.06
C ALA A 88 0.47 -6.69 -8.15
N ALA A 89 1.73 -7.07 -8.40
CA ALA A 89 2.44 -8.03 -7.57
C ALA A 89 2.66 -7.52 -6.14
N GLY A 90 3.01 -6.23 -5.96
CA GLY A 90 3.15 -5.61 -4.64
C GLY A 90 1.86 -5.64 -3.84
N VAL A 91 0.72 -5.30 -4.45
CA VAL A 91 -0.60 -5.39 -3.82
C VAL A 91 -0.98 -6.85 -3.51
N SER A 92 -0.66 -7.78 -4.41
CA SER A 92 -0.90 -9.20 -4.17
C SER A 92 -0.11 -9.75 -2.98
N VAL A 93 1.12 -9.30 -2.77
CA VAL A 93 1.95 -9.69 -1.61
C VAL A 93 1.46 -9.01 -0.34
N ALA A 94 1.02 -7.75 -0.45
CA ALA A 94 0.43 -6.98 0.63
C ALA A 94 -0.80 -7.68 1.24
N PHE A 95 -1.75 -8.09 0.38
CA PHE A 95 -3.06 -8.59 0.80
C PHE A 95 -3.25 -10.11 0.65
N GLY A 96 -2.34 -10.82 -0.01
CA GLY A 96 -2.50 -12.24 -0.33
C GLY A 96 -3.56 -12.53 -1.40
N ALA A 97 -3.97 -11.51 -2.17
CA ALA A 97 -5.06 -11.58 -3.14
C ALA A 97 -4.58 -11.21 -4.56
N PRO A 98 -4.21 -12.19 -5.42
CA PRO A 98 -3.64 -11.91 -6.74
C PRO A 98 -4.61 -11.23 -7.70
N ILE A 99 -5.88 -11.66 -7.73
CA ILE A 99 -6.91 -11.04 -8.57
C ILE A 99 -7.17 -9.60 -8.11
N GLY A 100 -7.34 -9.39 -6.80
CA GLY A 100 -7.52 -8.06 -6.21
C GLY A 100 -6.35 -7.13 -6.50
N GLY A 101 -5.11 -7.63 -6.47
CA GLY A 101 -3.93 -6.85 -6.82
C GLY A 101 -3.89 -6.37 -8.26
N VAL A 102 -4.31 -7.22 -9.21
CA VAL A 102 -4.40 -6.84 -10.63
C VAL A 102 -5.51 -5.83 -10.86
N LEU A 103 -6.70 -6.05 -10.27
CA LEU A 103 -7.82 -5.11 -10.37
C LEU A 103 -7.45 -3.75 -9.78
N PHE A 104 -6.80 -3.72 -8.61
CA PHE A 104 -6.29 -2.49 -8.03
C PHE A 104 -5.28 -1.78 -8.95
N SER A 105 -4.35 -2.52 -9.56
CA SER A 105 -3.39 -1.91 -10.49
C SER A 105 -4.05 -1.35 -11.75
N LEU A 106 -5.15 -1.95 -12.19
CA LEU A 106 -5.94 -1.52 -13.34
C LEU A 106 -6.77 -0.27 -12.99
N GLU A 107 -7.47 -0.28 -11.86
CA GLU A 107 -8.39 0.78 -11.45
C GLU A 107 -7.66 2.01 -10.90
N GLU A 108 -6.68 1.81 -10.01
CA GLU A 108 -6.11 2.91 -9.23
C GLU A 108 -4.76 3.41 -9.74
N VAL A 109 -3.94 2.53 -10.32
CA VAL A 109 -2.54 2.86 -10.61
C VAL A 109 -2.33 3.21 -12.09
N SER A 110 -2.97 2.48 -13.01
CA SER A 110 -2.71 2.59 -14.46
C SER A 110 -3.83 3.33 -15.20
N TYR A 111 -3.48 4.28 -16.07
CA TYR A 111 -4.46 4.93 -16.95
C TYR A 111 -4.80 4.08 -18.19
N TYR A 112 -3.81 3.37 -18.72
CA TYR A 112 -3.95 2.49 -19.88
C TYR A 112 -3.39 1.11 -19.55
N PHE A 113 -4.20 0.08 -19.73
CA PHE A 113 -3.89 -1.27 -19.30
C PHE A 113 -4.21 -2.29 -20.40
N PRO A 114 -3.27 -2.57 -21.33
CA PRO A 114 -3.53 -3.46 -22.44
C PRO A 114 -3.66 -4.92 -21.96
N LEU A 115 -4.44 -5.73 -22.68
CA LEU A 115 -4.74 -7.12 -22.30
C LEU A 115 -3.48 -7.97 -22.07
N LYS A 116 -2.41 -7.71 -22.84
CA LYS A 116 -1.12 -8.37 -22.65
C LYS A 116 -0.49 -8.06 -21.29
N THR A 117 -0.57 -6.81 -20.86
CA THR A 117 -0.09 -6.39 -19.53
C THR A 117 -0.98 -6.93 -18.44
N LEU A 118 -2.29 -7.07 -18.68
CA LEU A 118 -3.22 -7.72 -17.76
C LEU A 118 -2.81 -9.16 -17.46
N TRP A 119 -2.60 -9.98 -18.49
CA TRP A 119 -2.13 -11.35 -18.32
C TRP A 119 -0.76 -11.43 -17.63
N SER A 120 0.17 -10.55 -18.03
CA SER A 120 1.50 -10.51 -17.43
C SER A 120 1.45 -10.10 -15.94
N SER A 121 0.59 -9.16 -15.59
CA SER A 121 0.37 -8.69 -14.21
C SER A 121 -0.29 -9.77 -13.37
N PHE A 122 -1.27 -10.48 -13.93
CA PHE A 122 -1.93 -11.61 -13.27
C PHE A 122 -0.95 -12.74 -12.96
N PHE A 123 -0.13 -13.12 -13.95
CA PHE A 123 0.90 -14.12 -13.74
C PHE A 123 1.92 -13.68 -12.67
N ALA A 124 2.40 -12.43 -12.74
CA ALA A 124 3.33 -11.89 -11.75
C ALA A 124 2.73 -11.86 -10.33
N ALA A 125 1.46 -11.44 -10.19
CA ALA A 125 0.75 -11.44 -8.91
C ALA A 125 0.56 -12.86 -8.35
N LEU A 126 0.18 -13.83 -9.21
CA LEU A 126 0.03 -15.23 -8.81
C LEU A 126 1.35 -15.83 -8.31
N VAL A 127 2.44 -15.61 -9.06
CA VAL A 127 3.79 -16.06 -8.64
C VAL A 127 4.16 -15.40 -7.31
N ALA A 128 3.93 -14.10 -7.15
CA ALA A 128 4.26 -13.40 -5.91
C ALA A 128 3.46 -13.93 -4.71
N ALA A 129 2.16 -14.18 -4.86
CA ALA A 129 1.31 -14.78 -3.84
C ALA A 129 1.74 -16.22 -3.50
N PHE A 130 2.04 -17.03 -4.52
CA PHE A 130 2.53 -18.39 -4.33
C PHE A 130 3.86 -18.40 -3.58
N THR A 131 4.80 -17.54 -3.95
CA THR A 131 6.10 -17.43 -3.29
C THR A 131 5.94 -17.04 -1.82
N LEU A 132 5.05 -16.09 -1.51
CA LEU A 132 4.73 -15.70 -0.14
C LEU A 132 4.16 -16.88 0.66
N ARG A 133 3.25 -17.66 0.06
CA ARG A 133 2.70 -18.87 0.68
C ARG A 133 3.75 -19.93 0.93
N SER A 134 4.64 -20.16 -0.03
CA SER A 134 5.71 -21.16 0.09
C SER A 134 6.71 -20.82 1.20
N ILE A 135 7.00 -19.54 1.40
CA ILE A 135 7.86 -19.08 2.50
C ILE A 135 7.14 -19.24 3.86
N ASN A 136 5.81 -19.12 3.88
CA ASN A 136 4.97 -19.22 5.08
C ASN A 136 5.49 -18.40 6.27
N PRO A 137 5.63 -17.06 6.13
CA PRO A 137 6.25 -16.23 7.15
C PRO A 137 5.46 -16.19 8.47
N PHE A 138 4.16 -16.47 8.43
CA PHE A 138 3.28 -16.46 9.61
C PHE A 138 3.11 -17.83 10.26
N GLY A 139 3.69 -18.90 9.70
CA GLY A 139 3.47 -20.28 10.17
C GLY A 139 2.07 -20.83 9.89
N ASN A 140 1.08 -19.95 9.72
CA ASN A 140 -0.27 -20.29 9.28
C ASN A 140 -0.24 -20.56 7.78
N SER A 141 -0.52 -21.79 7.34
CA SER A 141 -0.52 -22.27 5.94
C SER A 141 -1.50 -21.57 4.97
N ARG A 142 -2.03 -20.41 5.38
CA ARG A 142 -3.03 -19.57 4.73
C ARG A 142 -2.36 -18.36 4.08
N LEU A 143 -2.84 -18.00 2.88
CA LEU A 143 -2.35 -16.87 2.08
C LEU A 143 -2.78 -15.49 2.60
N VAL A 144 -3.93 -15.42 3.29
CA VAL A 144 -4.61 -14.18 3.65
C VAL A 144 -4.57 -14.00 5.17
N LEU A 145 -4.23 -12.80 5.63
CA LEU A 145 -4.12 -12.46 7.05
C LEU A 145 -5.47 -12.59 7.79
N PHE A 146 -6.56 -12.27 7.09
CA PHE A 146 -7.92 -12.32 7.63
C PHE A 146 -8.69 -13.49 7.01
N TYR A 147 -9.08 -14.45 7.85
CA TYR A 147 -9.92 -15.57 7.45
C TYR A 147 -11.05 -15.73 8.45
N VAL A 148 -12.29 -15.67 7.97
CA VAL A 148 -13.51 -15.82 8.77
C VAL A 148 -14.34 -16.93 8.14
N GLU A 149 -14.65 -17.96 8.94
CA GLU A 149 -15.61 -18.99 8.56
C GLU A 149 -17.02 -18.49 8.89
N PHE A 150 -17.84 -18.30 7.86
CA PHE A 150 -19.25 -17.97 8.05
C PHE A 150 -20.04 -19.26 8.21
N HIS A 151 -20.69 -19.44 9.36
CA HIS A 151 -21.52 -20.61 9.64
C HIS A 151 -23.00 -20.47 9.20
N SER A 152 -23.44 -19.27 8.81
CA SER A 152 -24.83 -19.02 8.40
C SER A 152 -24.88 -18.09 7.19
N PRO A 153 -25.73 -18.38 6.18
CA PRO A 153 -25.92 -17.48 5.05
C PRO A 153 -26.69 -16.23 5.47
N TRP A 154 -26.44 -15.13 4.76
CA TRP A 154 -27.13 -13.87 4.98
C TRP A 154 -28.60 -13.93 4.50
N HIS A 155 -29.46 -13.15 5.15
CA HIS A 155 -30.87 -13.03 4.77
C HIS A 155 -31.12 -11.75 3.96
N LEU A 156 -32.12 -11.75 3.07
CA LEU A 156 -32.44 -10.59 2.21
C LEU A 156 -32.73 -9.31 3.02
N LEU A 157 -33.30 -9.42 4.21
CA LEU A 157 -33.57 -8.26 5.08
C LEU A 157 -32.29 -7.60 5.61
N GLU A 158 -31.17 -8.33 5.69
CA GLU A 158 -29.86 -7.81 6.11
C GLU A 158 -29.22 -6.91 5.03
N LEU A 159 -29.73 -6.93 3.80
CA LEU A 159 -29.30 -5.99 2.76
C LEU A 159 -29.58 -4.54 3.15
N VAL A 160 -30.67 -4.28 3.90
CA VAL A 160 -31.00 -2.92 4.36
C VAL A 160 -29.91 -2.36 5.28
N PRO A 161 -29.51 -3.04 6.38
CA PRO A 161 -28.40 -2.57 7.19
C PRO A 161 -27.07 -2.56 6.43
N PHE A 162 -26.82 -3.45 5.46
CA PHE A 162 -25.60 -3.38 4.64
C PHE A 162 -25.53 -2.13 3.77
N VAL A 163 -26.65 -1.72 3.15
CA VAL A 163 -26.72 -0.47 2.38
C VAL A 163 -26.52 0.74 3.29
N LEU A 164 -27.16 0.75 4.47
CA LEU A 164 -26.97 1.82 5.46
C LEU A 164 -25.50 1.92 5.91
N LEU A 165 -24.85 0.78 6.19
CA LEU A 165 -23.43 0.74 6.52
C LEU A 165 -22.56 1.29 5.38
N GLY A 166 -22.89 0.98 4.13
CA GLY A 166 -22.21 1.55 2.96
C GLY A 166 -22.35 3.07 2.88
N ILE A 167 -23.55 3.61 3.12
CA ILE A 167 -23.81 5.06 3.14
C ILE A 167 -23.03 5.74 4.27
N PHE A 168 -23.11 5.22 5.50
CA PHE A 168 -22.40 5.78 6.64
C PHE A 168 -20.88 5.67 6.47
N GLY A 169 -20.38 4.55 5.94
CA GLY A 169 -18.97 4.36 5.62
C GLY A 169 -18.48 5.37 4.57
N GLY A 170 -19.27 5.63 3.52
CA GLY A 170 -18.98 6.65 2.52
C GLY A 170 -18.95 8.07 3.09
N LEU A 171 -19.93 8.44 3.92
CA LEU A 171 -19.99 9.75 4.58
C LEU A 171 -18.80 9.95 5.53
N TRP A 172 -18.48 8.95 6.35
CA TRP A 172 -17.35 9.00 7.26
C TRP A 172 -16.02 9.06 6.50
N GLY A 173 -15.88 8.29 5.42
CA GLY A 173 -14.71 8.33 4.54
C GLY A 173 -14.51 9.71 3.90
N ALA A 174 -15.58 10.33 3.39
CA ALA A 174 -15.53 11.68 2.84
C ALA A 174 -15.12 12.73 3.89
N PHE A 175 -15.68 12.63 5.11
CA PHE A 175 -15.30 13.47 6.23
C PHE A 175 -13.82 13.30 6.62
N PHE A 176 -13.34 12.06 6.69
CA PHE A 176 -11.95 11.74 6.99
C PHE A 176 -10.99 12.31 5.94
N ILE A 177 -11.29 12.12 4.64
CA ILE A 177 -10.47 12.67 3.54
C ILE A 177 -10.40 14.19 3.64
N ARG A 178 -11.54 14.87 3.83
CA ARG A 178 -11.58 16.34 3.92
C ARG A 178 -10.80 16.86 5.12
N SER A 179 -10.92 16.18 6.27
CA SER A 179 -10.18 16.51 7.50
C SER A 179 -8.68 16.30 7.33
N ASN A 180 -8.26 15.19 6.70
CA ASN A 180 -6.86 14.90 6.41
C ASN A 180 -6.24 15.92 5.45
N ILE A 181 -6.98 16.34 4.40
CA ILE A 181 -6.54 17.40 3.49
C ILE A 181 -6.40 18.74 4.22
N ALA A 182 -7.35 19.08 5.10
CA ALA A 182 -7.29 20.30 5.91
C ALA A 182 -6.07 20.28 6.85
N TRP A 183 -5.80 19.15 7.49
CA TRP A 183 -4.61 18.95 8.33
C TRP A 183 -3.32 19.07 7.54
N CYS A 184 -3.21 18.42 6.39
CA CYS A 184 -2.07 18.53 5.48
C CYS A 184 -1.82 19.98 5.04
N ARG A 185 -2.89 20.74 4.76
CA ARG A 185 -2.78 22.17 4.42
C ARG A 185 -2.27 22.98 5.59
N ARG A 186 -2.79 22.74 6.81
CA ARG A 186 -2.35 23.41 8.04
C ARG A 186 -0.89 23.10 8.37
N ARG A 187 -0.45 21.86 8.17
CA ARG A 187 0.96 21.44 8.31
C ARG A 187 1.90 22.26 7.42
N LYS A 188 1.48 22.56 6.18
CA LYS A 188 2.27 23.35 5.23
C LYS A 188 2.33 24.84 5.58
N THR A 189 1.27 25.40 6.17
CA THR A 189 1.19 26.85 6.47
C THR A 189 1.68 27.23 7.87
N THR A 190 1.69 26.28 8.82
CA THR A 190 2.08 26.53 10.22
C THR A 190 3.52 26.11 10.53
N LYS A 191 4.04 26.58 11.67
CA LYS A 191 5.40 26.21 12.16
C LYS A 191 5.57 24.70 12.41
N LEU A 192 4.49 23.93 12.48
CA LEU A 192 4.51 22.47 12.62
C LEU A 192 5.25 21.79 11.46
N GLY A 193 5.15 22.31 10.25
CA GLY A 193 5.89 21.80 9.09
C GLY A 193 7.40 21.96 9.19
N ARG A 194 7.91 22.82 10.09
CA ARG A 194 9.35 23.06 10.27
C ARG A 194 10.05 22.01 11.13
N TYR A 195 9.29 21.28 11.96
CA TYR A 195 9.82 20.27 12.88
C TYR A 195 9.07 18.92 12.77
N PRO A 196 9.15 18.25 11.61
CA PRO A 196 8.38 17.01 11.37
C PRO A 196 8.77 15.87 12.31
N VAL A 197 10.03 15.80 12.75
CA VAL A 197 10.50 14.74 13.66
C VAL A 197 9.90 14.90 15.07
N LEU A 198 9.86 16.13 15.59
CA LEU A 198 9.25 16.41 16.91
C LEU A 198 7.76 16.11 16.91
N GLU A 199 7.08 16.41 15.80
CA GLU A 199 5.67 16.08 15.66
C GLU A 199 5.43 14.56 15.71
N VAL A 200 6.21 13.79 14.95
CA VAL A 200 6.10 12.32 14.97
C VAL A 200 6.37 11.78 16.37
N LEU A 201 7.40 12.26 17.06
CA LEU A 201 7.69 11.88 18.44
C LEU A 201 6.53 12.20 19.40
N GLY A 202 5.92 13.38 19.26
CA GLY A 202 4.75 13.77 20.06
C GLY A 202 3.52 12.89 19.79
N VAL A 203 3.25 12.57 18.52
CA VAL A 203 2.16 11.65 18.14
C VAL A 203 2.45 10.25 18.69
N THR A 204 3.66 9.73 18.55
CA THR A 204 4.04 8.42 19.09
C THR A 204 3.89 8.39 20.62
N ALA A 205 4.31 9.43 21.33
CA ALA A 205 4.14 9.53 22.78
C ALA A 205 2.66 9.54 23.18
N LEU A 206 1.83 10.31 22.48
CA LEU A 206 0.39 10.36 22.74
C LEU A 206 -0.28 9.00 22.44
N THR A 207 0.05 8.38 21.31
CA THR A 207 -0.46 7.05 20.96
C THR A 207 -0.05 6.02 22.01
N ALA A 208 1.20 6.04 22.49
CA ALA A 208 1.67 5.16 23.53
C ALA A 208 0.91 5.38 24.85
N LEU A 209 0.69 6.63 25.26
CA LEU A 209 -0.07 6.96 26.49
C LEU A 209 -1.53 6.49 26.41
N LEU A 210 -2.17 6.61 25.26
CA LEU A 210 -3.56 6.20 25.06
C LEU A 210 -3.72 4.68 24.88
N ALA A 211 -2.76 4.04 24.20
CA ALA A 211 -2.82 2.60 23.91
C ALA A 211 -2.33 1.72 25.06
N PHE A 212 -1.43 2.21 25.92
CA PHE A 212 -0.91 1.47 27.07
C PHE A 212 -1.99 0.99 28.07
N PRO A 213 -2.99 1.81 28.46
CA PRO A 213 -4.02 1.36 29.40
C PRO A 213 -5.05 0.41 28.77
N ASN A 214 -5.22 0.39 27.45
CA ASN A 214 -6.25 -0.41 26.79
C ASN A 214 -5.66 -1.67 26.16
N GLN A 215 -6.05 -2.85 26.69
CA GLN A 215 -5.54 -4.14 26.22
C GLN A 215 -5.86 -4.43 24.75
N TYR A 216 -7.02 -3.97 24.24
CA TYR A 216 -7.42 -4.19 22.85
C TYR A 216 -6.56 -3.40 21.86
N THR A 217 -6.08 -2.21 22.25
CA THR A 217 -5.19 -1.41 21.40
C THR A 217 -3.73 -1.85 21.44
N ARG A 218 -3.40 -2.77 22.35
CA ARG A 218 -2.05 -3.34 22.49
C ARG A 218 -1.84 -4.60 21.64
N MET A 219 -2.93 -5.28 21.26
CA MET A 219 -2.85 -6.49 20.44
C MET A 219 -2.36 -6.17 19.03
N SER A 220 -1.48 -7.02 18.50
CA SER A 220 -1.01 -6.90 17.11
C SER A 220 -2.17 -7.16 16.16
N THR A 221 -2.21 -6.48 15.01
CA THR A 221 -3.23 -6.69 13.96
C THR A 221 -3.24 -8.12 13.40
N SER A 222 -2.20 -8.91 13.66
CA SER A 222 -2.13 -10.34 13.33
C SER A 222 -2.79 -11.25 14.38
N GLU A 223 -3.05 -10.75 15.58
CA GLU A 223 -3.64 -11.48 16.71
C GLU A 223 -5.08 -11.03 17.03
N LEU A 224 -5.57 -10.00 16.32
CA LEU A 224 -6.97 -9.55 16.30
C LEU A 224 -7.76 -10.33 15.24
#